data_AF-A0A1F5G9W6-F1
#
_entry.id   AF-A0A1F5G9W6-F1
#
_cell.length_a   1.000
_cell.length_b   1.000
_cell.length_c   1.000
_cell.angle_alpha   90.00
_cell.angle_beta   90.00
_cell.angle_gamma   90.00
#
_symmetry.space_group_name_H-M   'P 1'
#
loop_
_entity.id
_entity.type
_entity.pdbx_description
1 polymer ?
#
loop_
_entity_poly.entity_id
_entity_poly.type
_entity_poly.pdbx_seq_one_letter_code
_entity_poly.pdbx_strand_id
1 'polypeptide(L)'
;MGLPYLKVQPEEAIQTLDECIVRGYQIKDQITQAYYSDKTQAEQKIPEWQKMANDWANDTIKKLGEVFVSQKELYNFRDAEPPFGATSENVHYVGIVSRLKARVDKLNEYDSYIHNQFNVKVEVVGRDKIVQVGDSAKVEIKN
;
A
#
# COMPACT_ATOMS: atom_id res chain seq x y z
N MET A 1 24.89 17.04 -2.15
CA MET A 1 23.58 17.16 -2.84
C MET A 1 23.05 15.75 -3.01
N GLY A 2 22.08 15.34 -2.19
CA GLY A 2 21.50 14.00 -2.24
C GLY A 2 20.58 13.87 -3.45
N LEU A 3 20.69 12.79 -4.21
CA LEU A 3 19.78 12.47 -5.31
C LEU A 3 18.34 12.50 -4.80
N PRO A 4 17.40 13.21 -5.45
CA PRO A 4 16.00 13.16 -5.05
C PRO A 4 15.50 11.72 -5.24
N TYR A 5 15.06 11.11 -4.13
CA TYR A 5 14.61 9.72 -4.09
C TYR A 5 13.27 9.51 -4.85
N LEU A 6 12.53 10.60 -5.05
CA LEU A 6 11.24 10.66 -5.74
C LEU A 6 11.37 11.22 -7.16
N LYS A 7 10.59 10.68 -8.08
CA LYS A 7 10.39 11.19 -9.46
C LYS A 7 9.32 12.28 -9.53
N VAL A 8 8.43 12.31 -8.55
CA VAL A 8 7.29 13.24 -8.42
C VAL A 8 7.42 14.06 -7.13
N GLN A 9 6.54 15.05 -6.95
CA GLN A 9 6.50 15.83 -5.71
C GLN A 9 6.06 14.95 -4.52
N PRO A 10 6.53 15.21 -3.29
CA PRO A 10 6.21 14.40 -2.10
C PRO A 10 4.71 14.19 -1.88
N GLU A 11 3.88 15.20 -2.15
CA GLU A 11 2.43 15.15 -1.98
C GLU A 11 1.77 14.20 -2.98
N GLU A 12 2.21 14.22 -4.24
CA GLU A 12 1.75 13.31 -5.28
C GLU A 12 2.19 11.87 -5.00
N ALA A 13 3.41 11.70 -4.46
CA ALA A 13 3.89 10.41 -3.99
C ALA A 13 3.02 9.84 -2.86
N ILE A 14 2.74 10.65 -1.83
CA ILE A 14 1.87 10.27 -0.70
C ILE A 14 0.47 9.92 -1.19
N GLN A 15 -0.12 10.73 -2.08
CA GLN A 15 -1.44 10.44 -2.64
C GLN A 15 -1.45 9.10 -3.38
N THR A 16 -0.43 8.84 -4.20
CA THR A 16 -0.30 7.59 -4.93
C THR A 16 -0.16 6.40 -3.99
N LEU A 17 0.61 6.54 -2.90
CA LEU A 17 0.75 5.51 -1.87
C LEU A 17 -0.56 5.26 -1.13
N ASP A 18 -1.26 6.30 -0.70
CA ASP A 18 -2.57 6.22 -0.04
C ASP A 18 -3.58 5.43 -0.88
N GLU A 19 -3.66 5.73 -2.19
CA GLU A 19 -4.54 5.01 -3.11
C GLU A 19 -4.20 3.51 -3.15
N CYS A 20 -2.90 3.17 -3.20
CA CYS A 20 -2.45 1.78 -3.23
C CYS A 20 -2.74 1.06 -1.91
N ILE A 21 -2.52 1.73 -0.78
CA ILE A 21 -2.78 1.24 0.58
C ILE A 21 -4.27 0.95 0.78
N VAL A 22 -5.12 1.94 0.49
CA VAL A 22 -6.59 1.81 0.62
C VAL A 22 -7.09 0.66 -0.24
N ARG A 23 -6.63 0.57 -1.50
CA ARG A 23 -7.04 -0.51 -2.39
C ARG A 23 -6.58 -1.88 -1.89
N GLY A 24 -5.38 -1.98 -1.33
CA GLY A 24 -4.85 -3.20 -0.73
C GLY A 24 -5.71 -3.68 0.44
N TYR A 25 -6.12 -2.77 1.32
CA TYR A 25 -7.04 -3.10 2.42
C TYR A 25 -8.42 -3.53 1.92
N GLN A 26 -9.00 -2.85 0.91
CA GLN A 26 -10.28 -3.23 0.32
C GLN A 26 -10.26 -4.67 -0.22
N ILE A 27 -9.20 -5.05 -0.95
CA ILE A 27 -9.06 -6.41 -1.49
C ILE A 27 -8.92 -7.44 -0.37
N LYS A 28 -8.08 -7.13 0.64
CA LYS A 28 -7.89 -8.00 1.81
C LYS A 28 -9.23 -8.23 2.54
N ASP A 29 -10.00 -7.16 2.75
CA ASP A 29 -11.28 -7.24 3.46
C ASP A 29 -12.35 -7.97 2.63
N GLN A 30 -12.39 -7.76 1.31
CA GLN A 30 -13.27 -8.50 0.40
C GLN A 30 -13.00 -10.02 0.44
N ILE A 31 -11.72 -10.42 0.36
CA ILE A 31 -11.31 -11.83 0.45
C ILE A 31 -11.66 -12.41 1.82
N THR A 32 -11.37 -11.67 2.89
CA THR A 32 -11.63 -12.09 4.27
C THR A 32 -13.13 -12.30 4.51
N GLN A 33 -13.97 -11.35 4.08
CA GLN A 33 -15.42 -11.45 4.17
C GLN A 33 -15.95 -12.64 3.36
N ALA A 34 -15.48 -12.83 2.12
CA ALA A 34 -15.90 -13.95 1.30
C ALA A 34 -15.56 -15.31 1.94
N TYR A 35 -14.37 -15.43 2.53
CA TYR A 35 -13.92 -16.65 3.22
C TYR A 35 -14.78 -16.97 4.45
N TYR A 36 -15.06 -15.99 5.30
CA TYR A 36 -15.86 -16.22 6.51
C TYR A 36 -17.36 -16.36 6.23
N SER A 37 -17.84 -15.89 5.07
CA SER A 37 -19.24 -16.06 4.66
C SER A 37 -19.56 -17.47 4.17
N ASP A 38 -18.62 -18.14 3.51
CA ASP A 38 -18.77 -19.53 3.08
C ASP A 38 -17.41 -20.24 3.02
N LYS A 39 -17.02 -20.85 4.14
CA LYS A 39 -15.76 -21.60 4.26
C LYS A 39 -15.73 -22.85 3.39
N THR A 40 -16.88 -23.43 3.07
CA THR A 40 -16.96 -24.71 2.35
C THR A 40 -16.63 -24.55 0.86
N GLN A 41 -16.86 -23.38 0.29
CA GLN A 41 -16.50 -23.04 -1.09
C GLN A 41 -15.17 -22.26 -1.22
N ALA A 42 -14.45 -22.04 -0.11
CA ALA A 42 -13.24 -21.21 -0.11
C ALA A 42 -12.20 -21.69 -1.13
N GLU A 43 -11.94 -23.00 -1.20
CA GLU A 43 -10.94 -23.58 -2.12
C GLU A 43 -11.24 -23.28 -3.59
N GLN A 44 -12.51 -23.23 -4.00
CA GLN A 44 -12.90 -22.92 -5.38
C GLN A 44 -12.65 -21.45 -5.74
N LYS A 45 -12.62 -20.56 -4.74
CA LYS A 45 -12.41 -19.11 -4.91
C LYS A 45 -10.93 -18.71 -4.82
N ILE A 46 -10.05 -19.62 -4.40
CA ILE A 46 -8.60 -19.35 -4.28
C ILE A 46 -7.99 -18.77 -5.57
N PRO A 47 -8.25 -19.32 -6.77
CA PRO A 47 -7.67 -18.76 -8.01
C PRO A 47 -8.11 -17.33 -8.28
N GLU A 48 -9.36 -16.99 -7.97
CA GLU A 48 -9.90 -15.64 -8.11
C GLU A 48 -9.21 -14.67 -7.14
N TRP A 49 -9.09 -15.05 -5.86
CA TRP A 49 -8.43 -14.24 -4.85
C TRP A 49 -6.94 -14.03 -5.14
N GLN A 50 -6.25 -15.05 -5.65
CA GLN A 50 -4.87 -14.93 -6.12
C GLN A 50 -4.76 -13.93 -7.27
N LYS A 51 -5.68 -14.01 -8.25
CA LYS A 51 -5.72 -13.08 -9.36
C LYS A 51 -5.91 -11.64 -8.87
N MET A 52 -6.90 -11.39 -8.01
CA MET A 52 -7.15 -10.06 -7.43
C MET A 52 -5.91 -9.49 -6.72
N ALA A 53 -5.24 -10.30 -5.90
CA ALA A 53 -4.05 -9.89 -5.17
C ALA A 53 -2.86 -9.61 -6.11
N ASN A 54 -2.70 -10.41 -7.17
CA ASN A 54 -1.64 -10.23 -8.16
C ASN A 54 -1.89 -9.01 -9.05
N ASP A 55 -3.13 -8.78 -9.49
CA ASP A 55 -3.51 -7.62 -10.30
C ASP A 55 -3.23 -6.33 -9.52
N TRP A 56 -3.64 -6.26 -8.26
CA TRP A 56 -3.31 -5.13 -7.38
C TRP A 56 -1.80 -4.96 -7.16
N ALA A 57 -1.06 -6.04 -6.93
CA ALA A 57 0.39 -5.95 -6.73
C ALA A 57 1.08 -5.41 -8.00
N ASN A 58 0.69 -5.88 -9.18
CA ASN A 58 1.26 -5.43 -10.45
C ASN A 58 0.93 -3.96 -10.74
N ASP A 59 -0.31 -3.53 -10.50
CA ASP A 59 -0.69 -2.13 -10.70
C ASP A 59 -0.03 -1.20 -9.68
N THR A 60 0.14 -1.67 -8.44
CA THR A 60 0.93 -0.95 -7.43
C THR A 60 2.39 -0.82 -7.85
N ILE A 61 3.02 -1.88 -8.37
CA ILE A 61 4.41 -1.82 -8.87
C ILE A 61 4.56 -0.78 -9.98
N LYS A 62 3.60 -0.68 -10.90
CA LYS A 62 3.62 0.35 -11.96
C LYS A 62 3.58 1.75 -11.36
N LYS A 63 2.63 2.02 -10.46
CA LYS A 63 2.49 3.31 -9.75
C LYS A 63 3.75 3.66 -8.94
N LEU A 64 4.31 2.69 -8.20
CA LEU A 64 5.57 2.88 -7.47
C LEU A 64 6.73 3.21 -8.42
N GLY A 65 6.73 2.64 -9.62
CA GLY A 65 7.72 2.93 -10.66
C GLY A 65 7.63 4.37 -11.19
N GLU A 66 6.47 5.01 -11.09
CA GLU A 66 6.26 6.43 -11.40
C GLU A 66 6.66 7.33 -10.22
N VAL A 67 6.57 6.83 -8.98
CA VAL A 67 6.91 7.57 -7.75
C VAL A 67 8.41 7.56 -7.42
N PHE A 68 9.07 6.41 -7.45
CA PHE A 68 10.44 6.25 -6.95
C PHE A 68 11.48 6.22 -8.08
N VAL A 69 12.65 6.84 -7.85
CA VAL A 69 13.82 6.70 -8.73
C VAL A 69 14.46 5.31 -8.57
N SER A 70 14.40 4.75 -7.36
CA SER A 70 15.07 3.51 -6.99
C SER A 70 14.27 2.26 -7.40
N GLN A 71 14.83 1.45 -8.31
CA GLN A 71 14.28 0.12 -8.64
C GLN A 71 14.27 -0.83 -7.43
N LYS A 72 15.16 -0.62 -6.45
CA LYS A 72 15.22 -1.43 -5.23
C LYS A 72 13.88 -1.44 -4.50
N GLU A 73 13.16 -0.32 -4.48
CA GLU A 73 11.87 -0.25 -3.76
C GLU A 73 10.75 -1.05 -4.43
N LEU A 74 10.82 -1.19 -5.76
CA LEU A 74 9.91 -2.06 -6.50
C LEU A 74 10.14 -3.52 -6.13
N TYR A 75 11.41 -3.94 -6.03
CA TYR A 75 11.77 -5.29 -5.60
C TYR A 75 11.40 -5.53 -4.14
N ASN A 76 11.73 -4.60 -3.24
CA ASN A 76 11.37 -4.67 -1.82
C ASN A 76 9.85 -4.82 -1.63
N PHE A 77 9.03 -4.11 -2.40
CA PHE A 77 7.58 -4.25 -2.36
C PHE A 77 7.11 -5.60 -2.90
N ARG A 78 7.61 -6.00 -4.08
CA ARG A 78 7.23 -7.27 -4.72
C ARG A 78 7.51 -8.47 -3.81
N ASP A 79 8.67 -8.46 -3.18
CA ASP A 79 9.24 -9.53 -2.37
C ASP A 79 8.91 -9.38 -0.88
N ALA A 80 7.99 -8.46 -0.52
CA ALA A 80 7.51 -8.32 0.86
C ALA A 80 6.72 -9.57 1.29
N GLU A 81 7.22 -10.23 2.34
CA GLU A 81 6.66 -11.46 2.89
C GLU A 81 6.28 -11.31 4.37
N PRO A 82 5.30 -12.10 4.86
CA PRO A 82 4.94 -12.08 6.28
C PRO A 82 6.08 -12.59 7.17
N PRO A 83 6.23 -12.06 8.40
CA PRO A 83 7.37 -12.35 9.28
C PRO A 83 7.42 -13.79 9.82
N PHE A 84 6.34 -14.58 9.69
CA PHE A 84 6.30 -15.98 10.13
C PHE A 84 5.56 -16.85 9.11
N GLY A 85 6.10 -18.05 8.85
CA GLY A 85 5.49 -19.03 7.94
C GLY A 85 4.11 -19.49 8.44
N ALA A 86 3.11 -19.48 7.56
CA ALA A 86 1.74 -19.84 7.91
C ALA A 86 1.66 -21.29 8.43
N THR A 87 1.25 -21.46 9.68
CA THR A 87 1.04 -22.76 10.34
C THR A 87 -0.44 -22.93 10.69
N SER A 88 -1.24 -23.48 9.77
CA SER A 88 -2.51 -24.24 10.01
C SER A 88 -3.36 -24.37 8.73
N GLU A 89 -4.43 -25.16 8.85
CA GLU A 89 -5.24 -25.90 7.87
C GLU A 89 -5.80 -25.18 6.62
N ASN A 90 -5.57 -23.88 6.43
CA ASN A 90 -5.94 -23.15 5.19
C ASN A 90 -4.78 -22.30 4.67
N VAL A 91 -3.64 -22.97 4.42
CA VAL A 91 -2.36 -22.39 4.01
C VAL A 91 -2.50 -21.44 2.81
N HIS A 92 -3.39 -21.76 1.85
CA HIS A 92 -3.60 -20.95 0.65
C HIS A 92 -4.27 -19.61 0.94
N TYR A 93 -5.43 -19.60 1.61
CA TYR A 93 -6.12 -18.37 2.01
C TYR A 93 -5.24 -17.51 2.93
N VAL A 94 -4.69 -18.13 3.98
CA VAL A 94 -3.82 -17.42 4.95
C VAL A 94 -2.60 -16.84 4.24
N GLY A 95 -2.03 -17.57 3.28
CA GLY A 95 -0.91 -17.11 2.46
C GLY A 95 -1.23 -15.86 1.64
N ILE A 96 -2.40 -15.82 0.99
CA ILE A 96 -2.85 -14.65 0.21
C ILE A 96 -3.01 -13.42 1.11
N VAL A 97 -3.77 -13.56 2.19
CA VAL A 97 -4.04 -12.45 3.13
C VAL A 97 -2.76 -11.94 3.79
N SER A 98 -1.86 -12.85 4.18
CA SER A 98 -0.60 -12.49 4.84
C SER A 98 0.35 -11.75 3.90
N ARG A 99 0.43 -12.15 2.62
CA ARG A 99 1.21 -11.43 1.59
C ARG A 99 0.63 -10.06 1.28
N LEU A 100 -0.70 -9.94 1.18
CA LEU A 100 -1.37 -8.64 1.03
C LEU A 100 -1.02 -7.72 2.19
N LYS A 101 -1.11 -8.21 3.42
CA LYS A 101 -0.75 -7.44 4.61
C LYS A 101 0.71 -6.98 4.59
N ALA A 102 1.67 -7.89 4.35
CA ALA A 102 3.09 -7.55 4.32
C ALA A 102 3.41 -6.45 3.29
N ARG A 103 2.76 -6.51 2.12
CA ARG A 103 2.90 -5.48 1.08
C ARG A 103 2.29 -4.15 1.46
N VAL A 104 1.11 -4.15 2.08
CA VAL A 104 0.50 -2.91 2.61
C VAL A 104 1.35 -2.30 3.72
N ASP A 105 1.87 -3.12 4.64
CA ASP A 105 2.80 -2.68 5.68
C ASP A 105 4.04 -2.03 5.04
N LYS A 106 4.56 -2.59 3.94
CA LYS A 106 5.68 -2.01 3.20
C LYS A 106 5.35 -0.66 2.55
N LEU A 107 4.13 -0.49 2.02
CA LEU A 107 3.68 0.82 1.51
C LEU A 107 3.57 1.85 2.63
N ASN A 108 3.09 1.46 3.81
CA ASN A 108 3.03 2.34 4.99
C ASN A 108 4.43 2.78 5.46
N GLU A 109 5.44 1.90 5.35
CA GLU A 109 6.83 2.27 5.61
C GLU A 109 7.34 3.34 4.63
N TYR A 110 7.02 3.19 3.34
CA TYR A 110 7.38 4.18 2.32
C TYR A 110 6.69 5.53 2.55
N ASP A 111 5.40 5.51 2.88
CA ASP A 111 4.62 6.70 3.20
C ASP A 111 5.23 7.43 4.40
N SER A 112 5.48 6.71 5.49
CA SER A 112 6.13 7.24 6.70
C SER A 112 7.53 7.80 6.41
N TYR A 113 8.29 7.15 5.55
CA TYR A 113 9.62 7.63 5.14
C TYR A 113 9.53 8.96 4.40
N ILE A 114 8.61 9.11 3.44
CA ILE A 114 8.43 10.36 2.69
C ILE A 114 8.00 11.49 3.63
N HIS A 115 7.03 11.23 4.51
CA HIS A 115 6.61 12.18 5.54
C HIS A 115 7.78 12.69 6.39
N ASN A 116 8.62 11.77 6.88
CA ASN A 116 9.75 12.10 7.75
C ASN A 116 10.90 12.81 7.01
N GLN A 117 11.27 12.36 5.81
CA GLN A 117 12.41 12.90 5.07
C GLN A 117 12.14 14.24 4.41
N PHE A 118 10.91 14.44 3.93
CA PHE A 118 10.53 15.66 3.22
C PHE A 118 9.75 16.65 4.12
N ASN A 119 9.64 16.36 5.42
CA ASN A 119 8.92 17.15 6.43
C ASN A 119 7.51 17.53 5.94
N VAL A 120 6.81 16.55 5.38
CA VAL A 120 5.44 16.71 4.92
C VAL A 120 4.54 16.49 6.14
N LYS A 121 4.08 17.56 6.78
CA LYS A 121 3.06 17.50 7.83
C LYS A 121 1.69 17.45 7.14
N VAL A 122 1.05 16.29 7.14
CA VAL A 122 -0.36 16.21 6.80
C VAL A 122 -1.16 16.37 8.08
N GLU A 123 -1.77 17.54 8.26
CA GLU A 123 -2.77 17.76 9.30
C GLU A 123 -4.16 17.46 8.70
N VAL A 124 -4.82 16.44 9.23
CA VAL A 124 -6.21 16.14 8.88
C VAL A 124 -7.10 16.92 9.84
N VAL A 125 -7.71 18.01 9.35
CA VAL A 125 -8.68 18.80 10.12
C VAL A 125 -10.07 18.49 9.59
N GLY A 126 -10.74 17.51 10.21
CA GLY A 126 -12.11 17.12 9.80
C GLY A 126 -12.15 16.35 8.49
N ARG A 127 -12.89 16.85 7.48
CA ARG A 127 -12.99 16.23 6.13
C ARG A 127 -11.94 16.74 5.13
N ASP A 128 -11.17 17.76 5.50
CA ASP A 128 -10.18 18.38 4.63
C ASP A 128 -8.75 17.95 5.03
N LYS A 129 -7.95 17.57 4.02
CA LYS A 129 -6.55 17.15 4.17
C LYS A 129 -5.66 18.36 3.91
N ILE A 130 -5.06 18.94 4.95
CA ILE A 130 -4.08 20.04 4.82
C ILE A 130 -2.70 19.40 4.67
N VAL A 131 -2.01 19.70 3.58
CA VAL A 131 -0.65 19.21 3.33
C VAL A 131 0.34 20.37 3.50
N GLN A 132 1.14 20.34 4.55
CA GLN A 132 2.21 21.30 4.81
C GLN A 132 3.55 20.65 4.45
N VAL A 133 4.36 21.32 3.64
CA VAL A 133 5.72 20.86 3.28
C VAL A 133 6.75 21.86 3.78
N GLY A 134 7.61 21.43 4.70
CA GLY A 134 8.59 22.28 5.38
C GLY A 134 7.99 23.20 6.47
N ASP A 135 8.80 24.11 7.02
CA ASP A 135 8.36 25.07 8.06
C ASP A 135 7.40 26.16 7.53
N SER A 136 7.11 26.15 6.23
CA SER A 136 6.26 27.12 5.57
C SER A 136 4.95 26.45 5.16
N ALA A 137 3.93 26.53 6.01
CA ALA A 137 2.58 26.07 5.66
C ALA A 137 2.04 26.83 4.45
N LYS A 138 1.74 26.13 3.35
CA LYS A 138 0.86 26.62 2.30
C LYS A 138 -0.52 26.00 2.52
N VAL A 139 -1.51 26.86 2.77
CA VAL A 139 -2.91 26.47 2.89
C VAL A 139 -3.55 26.62 1.51
N GLU A 140 -3.96 25.52 0.89
CA GLU A 140 -4.87 25.55 -0.27
C GLU A 140 -6.31 25.43 0.23
N ILE A 141 -7.05 26.53 0.14
CA ILE A 141 -8.50 26.56 0.39
C ILE A 141 -9.19 26.26 -0.94
N LYS A 142 -9.90 25.13 -1.02
CA LYS A 142 -10.83 24.87 -2.14
C LYS A 142 -12.15 25.57 -1.85
N ASN A 143 -12.53 26.49 -2.73
CA ASN A 143 -13.88 27.09 -2.78
C ASN A 143 -14.90 26.08 -3.29
#